data_AF-A0A934C1S8-F1
#
_entry.id   AF-A0A934C1S8-F1
#
_cell.length_a   1.000
_cell.length_b   1.000
_cell.length_c   1.000
_cell.angle_alpha   90.00
_cell.angle_beta   90.00
_cell.angle_gamma   90.00
#
_symmetry.space_group_name_H-M   'P 1'
#
loop_
_entity.id
_entity.type
_entity.pdbx_description
1 polymer ?
#
loop_
_entity_poly.entity_id
_entity_poly.type
_entity_poly.pdbx_seq_one_letter_code
_entity_poly.pdbx_strand_id
1 'polypeptide(L)'
;MLPEKLKELEAARAKLANLEKSIQNELSKELAALPAKYGFESAADFVAAVAEACGTKLGRKARRARGPGRPPGAKKRRKRAVITDATRAEVKKLVEAGKTGAEIAKAVGISLPSVQNIKKALGLVAKR
;
A
#
# COMPACT_ATOMS: atom_id res chain seq x y z
N MET A 1 51.68 -13.91 -1.15
CA MET A 1 50.55 -14.43 -0.35
C MET A 1 49.38 -13.43 -0.23
N LEU A 2 49.37 -12.47 0.69
CA LEU A 2 48.24 -11.53 0.83
C LEU A 2 47.97 -10.61 -0.37
N PRO A 3 48.97 -9.95 -0.98
CA PRO A 3 48.72 -9.07 -2.14
C PRO A 3 48.28 -9.84 -3.40
N GLU A 4 48.73 -11.08 -3.56
CA GLU A 4 48.27 -11.96 -4.66
C GLU A 4 46.82 -12.37 -4.47
N LYS A 5 46.44 -12.77 -3.25
CA LYS A 5 45.05 -13.10 -2.90
C LYS A 5 44.10 -11.91 -3.10
N LEU A 6 44.54 -10.67 -2.84
CA LEU A 6 43.74 -9.46 -3.11
C LEU A 6 43.53 -9.24 -4.62
N LYS A 7 44.58 -9.43 -5.44
CA LYS A 7 44.46 -9.35 -6.90
C LYS A 7 43.55 -10.44 -7.47
N GLU A 8 43.63 -11.67 -6.95
CA GLU A 8 42.72 -12.75 -7.32
C GLU A 8 41.26 -12.43 -6.97
N LEU A 9 41.04 -11.81 -5.80
CA LEU A 9 39.71 -11.37 -5.36
C LEU A 9 39.13 -10.29 -6.30
N GLU A 10 39.94 -9.30 -6.68
CA GLU A 10 39.54 -8.28 -7.66
C GLU A 10 39.24 -8.87 -9.03
N ALA A 11 40.08 -9.80 -9.51
CA ALA A 11 39.86 -10.50 -10.77
C ALA A 11 38.57 -11.36 -10.73
N ALA A 12 38.29 -12.03 -9.61
CA ALA A 12 37.06 -12.78 -9.42
C ALA A 12 35.82 -11.88 -9.41
N ARG A 13 35.90 -10.71 -8.75
CA ARG A 13 34.82 -9.70 -8.78
C ARG A 13 34.59 -9.16 -10.19
N ALA A 14 35.65 -8.90 -10.94
CA ALA A 14 35.52 -8.47 -12.34
C ALA A 14 34.84 -9.53 -13.21
N LYS A 15 35.20 -10.82 -13.02
CA LYS A 15 34.53 -11.94 -13.70
C LYS A 15 33.06 -12.05 -13.33
N LEU A 16 32.71 -11.91 -12.04
CA LEU A 16 31.31 -11.92 -11.58
C LEU A 16 30.51 -10.79 -12.22
N ALA A 17 31.03 -9.56 -12.21
CA ALA A 17 30.35 -8.43 -12.82
C ALA A 17 30.13 -8.61 -14.33
N ASN A 18 31.07 -9.26 -15.03
CA ASN A 18 30.91 -9.57 -16.45
C ASN A 18 29.86 -10.66 -16.69
N LEU A 19 29.82 -11.71 -15.85
CA LEU A 19 28.80 -12.75 -15.93
C LEU A 19 27.40 -12.20 -15.64
N GLU A 20 27.24 -11.36 -14.62
CA GLU A 20 25.98 -10.69 -14.32
C GLU A 20 25.46 -9.87 -15.49
N LYS A 21 26.35 -9.13 -16.18
CA LYS A 21 25.99 -8.39 -17.40
C LYS A 21 25.58 -9.31 -18.55
N SER A 22 26.29 -10.43 -18.77
CA SER A 22 25.89 -11.41 -19.80
C SER A 22 24.51 -11.98 -19.51
N ILE A 23 24.27 -12.39 -18.26
CA ILE A 23 23.00 -12.93 -17.81
C ILE A 23 21.87 -11.92 -17.99
N GLN A 24 22.08 -10.64 -17.63
CA GLN A 24 21.06 -9.60 -17.85
C GLN A 24 20.75 -9.38 -19.34
N ASN A 25 21.78 -9.42 -20.19
CA ASN A 25 21.60 -9.27 -21.63
C ASN A 25 20.90 -10.48 -22.26
N GLU A 26 21.20 -11.69 -21.81
CA GLU A 26 20.54 -12.92 -22.27
C GLU A 26 19.09 -12.96 -21.77
N LEU A 27 18.87 -12.69 -20.49
CA LEU A 27 17.55 -12.66 -19.88
C LEU A 27 16.65 -11.62 -20.56
N SER A 28 17.15 -10.40 -20.84
CA SER A 28 16.36 -9.38 -21.53
C SER A 28 15.97 -9.81 -22.96
N LYS A 29 16.86 -10.48 -23.68
CA LYS A 29 16.56 -11.05 -25.00
C LYS A 29 15.53 -12.18 -24.91
N GLU A 30 15.67 -13.07 -23.93
CA GLU A 30 14.73 -14.16 -23.73
C GLU A 30 13.33 -13.64 -23.38
N LEU A 31 13.24 -12.69 -22.45
CA LEU A 31 11.98 -12.06 -22.07
C LEU A 31 11.31 -11.36 -23.26
N ALA A 32 12.08 -10.66 -24.10
CA ALA A 32 11.55 -10.01 -25.30
C ALA A 32 11.05 -11.02 -26.35
N ALA A 33 11.61 -12.23 -26.38
CA ALA A 33 11.18 -13.29 -27.29
C ALA A 33 9.97 -14.10 -26.79
N LEU A 34 9.62 -14.01 -25.50
CA LEU A 34 8.49 -14.77 -24.93
C LEU A 34 7.15 -14.52 -25.63
N PRO A 35 6.72 -13.27 -25.91
CA PRO A 35 5.44 -13.02 -26.57
C PRO A 35 5.33 -13.76 -27.92
N ALA A 36 6.39 -13.71 -28.73
CA ALA A 36 6.43 -14.37 -30.04
C ALA A 36 6.36 -15.90 -29.94
N LYS A 37 6.99 -16.51 -28.92
CA LYS A 37 6.93 -17.97 -28.68
C LYS A 37 5.50 -18.46 -28.42
N TYR A 38 4.65 -17.61 -27.86
CA TYR A 38 3.26 -17.94 -27.58
C TYR A 38 2.28 -17.32 -28.59
N GLY A 39 2.78 -16.81 -29.72
CA GLY A 39 1.95 -16.29 -30.81
C GLY A 39 1.33 -14.92 -30.55
N PHE A 40 1.86 -14.14 -29.60
CA PHE A 40 1.41 -12.78 -29.35
C PHE A 40 2.21 -11.77 -30.19
N GLU A 41 1.51 -10.86 -30.86
CA GLU A 41 2.11 -9.79 -31.67
C GLU A 41 2.67 -8.66 -30.81
N SER A 42 2.13 -8.48 -29.59
CA SER A 42 2.55 -7.44 -28.66
C SER A 42 2.85 -8.01 -27.27
N ALA A 43 3.89 -7.47 -26.63
CA ALA A 43 4.19 -7.75 -25.24
C ALA A 43 3.03 -7.36 -24.30
N ALA A 44 2.23 -6.35 -24.67
CA ALA A 44 1.07 -5.94 -23.89
C ALA A 44 -0.01 -7.02 -23.84
N ASP A 45 -0.27 -7.68 -24.98
CA ASP A 45 -1.29 -8.72 -25.08
C ASP A 45 -0.84 -9.98 -24.34
N PHE A 46 0.45 -10.31 -24.42
CA PHE A 46 1.04 -11.39 -23.62
C PHE A 46 0.90 -11.12 -22.12
N VAL A 47 1.23 -9.92 -21.65
CA VAL A 47 1.08 -9.55 -20.23
C VAL A 47 -0.38 -9.58 -19.79
N ALA A 48 -1.32 -9.16 -20.63
CA ALA A 48 -2.75 -9.22 -20.33
C ALA A 48 -3.23 -10.66 -20.19
N ALA A 49 -2.87 -11.54 -21.13
CA ALA A 49 -3.20 -12.97 -21.09
C ALA A 49 -2.58 -13.67 -19.87
N VAL A 50 -1.32 -13.36 -19.53
CA VAL A 50 -0.67 -13.89 -18.33
C VAL A 50 -1.35 -13.38 -17.05
N ALA A 51 -1.73 -12.11 -16.98
CA ALA A 51 -2.43 -11.55 -15.82
C ALA A 51 -3.81 -12.19 -15.62
N GLU A 52 -4.53 -12.45 -16.72
CA GLU A 52 -5.80 -13.17 -16.71
C GLU A 52 -5.62 -14.63 -16.26
N ALA A 53 -4.65 -15.34 -16.83
CA ALA A 53 -4.34 -16.73 -16.49
C ALA A 53 -3.87 -16.90 -15.02
N CYS A 54 -3.06 -15.97 -14.51
CA CYS A 54 -2.58 -16.00 -13.12
C CYS A 54 -3.64 -15.54 -12.10
N GLY A 55 -4.84 -15.16 -12.54
CA GLY A 55 -5.89 -14.62 -11.67
C GLY A 55 -5.46 -13.36 -10.90
N THR A 56 -4.35 -12.75 -11.30
CA THR A 56 -3.82 -11.57 -10.65
C THR A 56 -4.58 -10.39 -11.21
N LYS A 57 -5.47 -9.87 -10.37
CA LYS A 57 -6.08 -8.55 -10.46
C LYS A 57 -4.98 -7.46 -10.41
N LEU A 58 -4.07 -7.45 -11.39
CA LEU A 58 -3.11 -6.40 -11.65
C LEU A 58 -3.90 -5.20 -12.16
N GLY A 59 -4.35 -4.39 -11.20
CA GLY A 59 -5.11 -3.19 -11.48
C GLY A 59 -6.60 -3.39 -11.29
N ARG A 60 -7.04 -3.17 -10.06
CA ARG A 60 -8.37 -2.63 -9.70
C ARG A 60 -8.59 -1.26 -10.40
N LYS A 61 -8.53 -1.19 -11.73
CA LYS A 61 -8.78 0.00 -12.56
C LYS A 61 -10.12 -0.08 -13.29
N ALA A 62 -10.86 -1.19 -13.15
CA ALA A 62 -12.27 -1.31 -13.53
C ALA A 62 -13.26 -0.97 -12.41
N ARG A 63 -12.82 -0.43 -11.25
CA ARG A 63 -13.73 0.25 -10.30
C ARG A 63 -14.08 1.68 -10.76
N ARG A 64 -14.15 1.88 -12.08
CA ARG A 64 -14.57 3.11 -12.76
C ARG A 64 -15.65 2.84 -13.81
N ALA A 65 -16.22 1.64 -13.89
CA ALA A 65 -17.54 1.48 -14.47
C ALA A 65 -18.56 1.68 -13.35
N ARG A 66 -19.37 2.71 -13.49
CA ARG A 66 -20.58 2.97 -12.72
C ARG A 66 -21.41 1.67 -12.65
N GLY A 67 -21.34 0.95 -11.55
CA GLY A 67 -22.36 -0.07 -11.25
C GLY A 67 -23.72 0.62 -11.08
N PRO A 68 -24.80 0.12 -11.68
CA PRO A 68 -26.14 0.72 -11.64
C PRO A 68 -26.81 0.49 -10.29
N GLY A 69 -26.21 0.98 -9.20
CA GLY A 69 -26.70 0.72 -7.85
C GLY A 69 -26.29 1.75 -6.81
N ARG A 70 -25.74 2.91 -7.21
CA ARG A 70 -25.51 3.99 -6.25
C ARG A 70 -26.74 4.90 -6.21
N PRO A 71 -27.53 4.90 -5.13
CA PRO A 71 -28.69 5.78 -5.03
C PRO A 71 -28.24 7.25 -5.15
N PRO A 72 -28.98 8.08 -5.91
CA PRO A 72 -28.73 9.51 -6.00
C PRO A 72 -28.93 10.11 -4.61
N GLY A 73 -27.84 10.44 -3.93
CA GLY A 73 -27.85 10.89 -2.53
C GLY A 73 -26.84 10.22 -1.61
N ALA A 74 -26.12 9.19 -2.07
CA ALA A 74 -25.06 8.56 -1.30
C ALA A 74 -23.89 9.53 -1.03
N LYS A 75 -24.00 10.28 0.08
CA LYS A 75 -23.04 11.27 0.57
C LYS A 75 -21.61 10.72 0.46
N LYS A 76 -20.73 11.50 -0.16
CA LYS A 76 -19.29 11.18 -0.26
C LYS A 76 -18.79 10.79 1.13
N ARG A 77 -18.22 9.58 1.26
CA ARG A 77 -17.59 9.14 2.51
C ARG A 77 -16.59 10.23 2.93
N ARG A 78 -16.84 10.84 4.09
CA ARG A 78 -15.92 11.84 4.65
C ARG A 78 -14.55 11.17 4.86
N LYS A 79 -13.47 11.93 4.62
CA LYS A 79 -12.12 11.48 4.95
C LYS A 79 -12.08 11.16 6.46
N ARG A 80 -11.37 10.10 6.84
CA ARG A 80 -11.23 9.72 8.25
C ARG A 80 -10.49 10.85 8.98
N ALA A 81 -10.95 11.20 10.19
CA ALA A 81 -10.24 12.14 11.04
C ALA A 81 -8.91 11.52 11.49
N VAL A 82 -7.84 12.33 11.47
CA VAL A 82 -6.54 11.94 12.01
C VAL A 82 -6.56 12.26 13.50
N ILE A 83 -6.45 11.24 14.34
CA ILE A 83 -6.43 11.42 15.81
C ILE A 83 -4.99 11.74 16.19
N THR A 84 -4.68 13.02 16.34
CA THR A 84 -3.39 13.51 16.84
C THR A 84 -3.36 13.50 18.37
N ASP A 85 -2.18 13.64 18.98
CA ASP A 85 -2.06 13.72 20.44
C ASP A 85 -2.73 14.99 21.01
N ALA A 86 -2.72 16.09 20.25
CA ALA A 86 -3.49 17.29 20.57
C ALA A 86 -5.00 16.99 20.68
N THR A 87 -5.54 16.20 19.74
CA THR A 87 -6.93 15.75 19.76
C THR A 87 -7.25 14.90 21.00
N ARG A 88 -6.30 14.06 21.46
CA ARG A 88 -6.47 13.25 22.68
C ARG A 88 -6.49 14.10 23.94
N ALA A 89 -5.61 15.10 24.01
CA ALA A 89 -5.56 16.05 25.12
C ALA A 89 -6.84 16.90 25.20
N GLU A 90 -7.34 17.37 24.06
CA GLU A 90 -8.60 18.12 24.00
C GLU A 90 -9.79 17.28 24.44
N VAL A 91 -9.88 16.02 23.98
CA VAL A 91 -10.91 15.09 24.46
C VAL A 91 -10.79 14.87 25.97
N LYS A 92 -9.58 14.70 26.52
CA LYS A 92 -9.39 14.55 27.98
C LYS A 92 -9.93 15.75 28.76
N LYS A 93 -9.57 16.97 28.36
CA LYS A 93 -10.06 18.22 28.98
C LYS A 93 -11.59 18.32 28.95
N LEU A 94 -12.20 17.98 27.80
CA LEU A 94 -13.66 18.06 27.66
C LEU A 94 -14.40 16.98 28.47
N VAL A 95 -13.77 15.82 28.69
CA VAL A 95 -14.31 14.78 29.57
C VAL A 95 -14.20 15.20 31.04
N GLU A 96 -13.08 15.77 31.46
CA GLU A 96 -12.90 16.34 32.81
C GLU A 96 -13.89 17.49 33.08
N ALA A 97 -14.22 18.27 32.05
CA ALA A 97 -15.27 19.29 32.10
C ALA A 97 -16.71 18.73 32.08
N GLY A 98 -16.90 17.41 32.14
CA GLY A 98 -18.22 16.77 32.25
C GLY A 98 -19.06 16.76 30.97
N LYS A 99 -18.51 17.11 29.80
CA LYS A 99 -19.27 17.15 28.54
C LYS A 99 -19.67 15.76 28.06
N THR A 100 -20.82 15.70 27.37
CA THR A 100 -21.30 14.44 26.80
C THR A 100 -20.44 14.01 25.60
N GLY A 101 -20.39 12.70 25.32
CA GLY A 101 -19.63 12.19 24.17
C GLY A 101 -20.05 12.81 22.83
N ALA A 102 -21.33 13.19 22.69
CA ALA A 102 -21.87 13.84 21.51
C ALA A 102 -21.41 15.29 21.36
N GLU A 103 -21.31 16.03 22.45
CA GLU A 103 -20.74 17.39 22.45
C GLU A 103 -19.26 17.36 22.11
N ILE A 104 -18.51 16.40 22.68
CA ILE A 104 -17.08 16.22 22.39
C ILE A 104 -16.86 15.91 20.91
N ALA A 105 -17.66 15.01 20.33
CA ALA A 105 -17.58 14.66 18.92
C ALA A 105 -17.81 15.89 18.01
N LYS A 106 -18.76 16.75 18.35
CA LYS A 106 -19.05 17.99 17.60
C LYS A 106 -17.94 19.02 17.73
N ALA A 107 -17.44 19.25 18.96
CA ALA A 107 -16.40 20.25 19.22
C ALA A 107 -15.07 19.89 18.55
N VAL A 108 -14.67 18.62 18.64
CA VAL A 108 -13.37 18.13 18.15
C VAL A 108 -13.44 17.69 16.68
N GLY A 109 -14.66 17.58 16.11
CA GLY A 109 -14.85 17.17 14.71
C GLY A 109 -14.56 15.68 14.45
N ILE A 110 -14.68 14.83 15.47
CA ILE A 110 -14.43 13.39 15.40
C ILE A 110 -15.71 12.58 15.51
N SER A 111 -15.66 11.32 15.09
CA SER A 111 -16.82 10.43 15.20
C SER A 111 -17.05 10.00 16.66
N LEU A 112 -18.31 9.76 17.04
CA LEU A 112 -18.67 9.22 18.36
C LEU A 112 -17.87 7.95 18.73
N PRO A 113 -17.67 6.96 17.83
CA PRO A 113 -16.80 5.82 18.10
C PRO A 113 -15.35 6.22 18.42
N SER A 114 -14.82 7.26 17.77
CA SER A 114 -13.47 7.77 18.04
C SER A 114 -13.36 8.36 19.43
N VAL A 115 -14.37 9.12 19.90
CA VAL A 115 -14.42 9.63 21.28
C VAL A 115 -14.35 8.47 22.27
N GLN A 116 -15.12 7.40 22.04
CA GLN A 116 -15.14 6.23 22.91
C GLN A 116 -13.79 5.49 22.92
N ASN A 117 -13.15 5.35 21.76
CA ASN A 117 -11.82 4.73 21.66
C ASN A 117 -10.76 5.54 22.40
N ILE A 118 -10.81 6.88 22.33
CA ILE A 118 -9.91 7.77 23.08
C ILE A 118 -10.17 7.62 24.59
N LYS A 119 -11.44 7.60 25.03
CA LYS A 119 -11.79 7.36 26.43
C LYS A 119 -11.26 6.02 26.94
N LYS A 120 -11.39 4.94 26.16
CA LYS A 120 -10.81 3.62 26.47
C LYS A 120 -9.27 3.66 26.54
N ALA A 121 -8.63 4.39 25.63
CA ALA A 121 -7.16 4.53 25.62
C ALA A 121 -6.64 5.33 26.84
N LEU A 122 -7.41 6.30 27.32
CA LEU A 122 -7.11 7.09 28.52
C LEU A 122 -7.50 6.39 29.83
N GLY A 123 -8.08 5.18 29.77
CA GLY A 123 -8.54 4.45 30.96
C GLY A 123 -9.79 5.02 31.64
N LEU A 124 -10.49 5.97 31.00
CA LEU A 124 -11.66 6.65 31.57
C LEU A 124 -12.95 5.82 31.47
N VAL A 125 -12.95 4.74 30.69
CA VAL A 125 -14.11 3.85 30.51
C VAL A 125 -13.62 2.40 30.38
N ALA A 126 -14.37 1.47 30.96
CA ALA A 126 -14.09 0.03 30.90
C ALA A 126 -13.94 -0.47 29.46
N LYS A 127 -12.93 -1.33 29.24
CA LYS A 127 -12.78 -2.10 28.01
C LYS A 127 -13.80 -3.24 28.04
N ARG A 128 -14.98 -2.97 27.48
CA ARG A 128 -15.91 -4.00 27.02
C ARG A 128 -15.58 -4.40 25.59
#